data_AF-A0A401L149-F1
#
_entry.id   AF-A0A401L149-F1
#
_cell.length_a   1.000
_cell.length_b   1.000
_cell.length_c   1.000
_cell.angle_alpha   90.00
_cell.angle_beta   90.00
_cell.angle_gamma   90.00
#
_symmetry.space_group_name_H-M   'P 1'
#
loop_
_entity.id
_entity.type
_entity.pdbx_description
1 polymer ?
#
loop_
_entity_poly.entity_id
_entity_poly.type
_entity_poly.pdbx_seq_one_letter_code
_entity_poly.pdbx_strand_id
1 'polypeptide(L)'
;MLGIDDESILTDFERAEQQTATPKKILDSTRSIYTSRKLRLPKDMLWGQPVLCDLGQSRIRTHNQHCTSEIPEGSCNVLYSFLMDPFFPMKLMQTRWTGGMNAFTPFPSFLLALQASQSDSHTQKFQSRMSQRMSEVSWPAGIPQIRLHLTDLDPEELAEEAKGWLLFEESHPTSNTEDGLRQRRALIEKWATASQEFRESYHSRSAGYTSAVDYPAQVLSQLAPRPNKRFLCLAPINRETHPRSYIHLVKFLILLYVHQDEWSRRHPFDLRGAGDAPRCHIPELLGCPPAATATTTLSEVLPALYLAPADYRAISMTRQGTVVFADEPDLTWFVIDAPGLATGRLTLVEYGSNGDVRVSTLRRPWNMGQTMTFEQVLGKDLDEIAESGIGGPPQYNEPLDMNLPILELLESTRLNNKFLFPGYGCRDLWVRIIKQSAPGYLELEAQGREVEFELDDLLVVDP
;
A
#
# COMPACT_ATOMS: atom_id res chain seq x y z
N MET A 1 8.07 -4.54 -27.59
CA MET A 1 6.89 -4.40 -28.46
C MET A 1 6.75 -5.65 -29.34
N LEU A 2 5.55 -6.06 -29.79
CA LEU A 2 5.46 -7.02 -30.90
C LEU A 2 5.64 -6.24 -32.21
N GLY A 3 6.34 -6.82 -33.18
CA GLY A 3 6.34 -6.29 -34.54
C GLY A 3 4.94 -6.33 -35.15
N ILE A 4 4.74 -5.63 -36.25
CA ILE A 4 3.50 -5.71 -37.05
C ILE A 4 3.90 -6.26 -38.42
N ASP A 5 3.50 -7.48 -38.73
CA ASP A 5 3.74 -8.10 -40.04
C ASP A 5 2.61 -7.81 -41.04
N ASP A 6 1.52 -7.16 -40.58
CA ASP A 6 0.47 -6.62 -41.45
C ASP A 6 0.90 -5.27 -42.07
N GLU A 7 1.54 -5.32 -43.24
CA GLU A 7 1.99 -4.14 -44.02
C GLU A 7 0.85 -3.15 -44.34
N SER A 8 -0.40 -3.61 -44.34
CA SER A 8 -1.53 -2.73 -44.64
C SER A 8 -1.81 -1.71 -43.52
N ILE A 9 -1.32 -1.94 -42.29
CA ILE A 9 -1.41 -0.97 -41.19
C ILE A 9 -0.56 0.27 -41.47
N LEU A 10 0.66 0.08 -41.98
CA LEU A 10 1.56 1.19 -42.31
C LEU A 10 0.99 2.02 -43.47
N THR A 11 0.43 1.35 -44.48
CA THR A 11 -0.22 2.01 -45.61
C THR A 11 -1.42 2.84 -45.17
N ASP A 12 -2.23 2.34 -44.23
CA ASP A 12 -3.37 3.08 -43.69
C ASP A 12 -2.93 4.25 -42.80
N PHE A 13 -1.85 4.07 -42.01
CA PHE A 13 -1.26 5.14 -41.23
C PHE A 13 -0.77 6.29 -42.12
N GLU A 14 -0.03 6.00 -43.18
CA GLU A 14 0.44 7.00 -44.14
C GLU A 14 -0.71 7.75 -44.81
N ARG A 15 -1.75 7.03 -45.26
CA ARG A 15 -2.95 7.64 -45.84
C ARG A 15 -3.65 8.56 -44.84
N ALA A 16 -3.78 8.10 -43.59
CA ALA A 16 -4.39 8.89 -42.53
C ALA A 16 -3.55 10.13 -42.19
N GLU A 17 -2.22 10.04 -42.20
CA GLU A 17 -1.32 11.15 -41.93
C GLU A 17 -1.36 12.21 -43.03
N GLN A 18 -1.54 11.79 -44.30
CA GLN A 18 -1.75 12.70 -45.43
C GLN A 18 -3.11 13.43 -45.36
N GLN A 19 -4.16 12.74 -44.93
CA GLN A 19 -5.51 13.33 -44.82
C GLN A 19 -5.62 14.28 -43.62
N THR A 20 -5.08 13.86 -42.48
CA THR A 20 -5.08 14.63 -41.25
C THR A 20 -3.72 14.45 -40.59
N ALA A 21 -2.89 15.50 -40.58
CA ALA A 21 -1.59 15.42 -39.94
C ALA A 21 -1.72 15.23 -38.42
N THR A 22 -0.85 14.41 -37.83
CA THR A 22 -0.83 14.22 -36.39
C THR A 22 -0.37 15.50 -35.69
N PRO A 23 -1.11 15.96 -34.66
CA PRO A 23 -0.70 17.12 -33.87
C PRO A 23 0.74 16.96 -33.38
N LYS A 24 1.58 17.95 -33.64
CA LYS A 24 2.98 17.96 -33.22
C LYS A 24 3.33 19.25 -32.51
N LYS A 25 4.13 19.14 -31.45
CA LYS A 25 4.77 20.26 -30.77
C LYS A 25 6.21 20.35 -31.23
N ILE A 26 6.54 21.44 -31.91
CA ILE A 26 7.93 21.76 -32.29
C ILE A 26 8.60 22.39 -31.07
N LEU A 27 9.67 21.77 -30.57
CA LEU A 27 10.42 22.29 -29.43
C LEU A 27 11.57 23.20 -29.90
N ASP A 28 12.25 22.80 -30.97
CA ASP A 28 13.32 23.56 -31.63
C ASP A 28 13.52 23.07 -33.08
N SER A 29 14.58 23.54 -33.75
CA SER A 29 14.90 23.19 -35.15
C SER A 29 15.27 21.72 -35.37
N THR A 30 15.47 20.94 -34.30
CA THR A 30 15.90 19.53 -34.35
C THR A 30 14.90 18.58 -33.71
N ARG A 31 13.95 19.07 -32.90
CA ARG A 31 13.06 18.25 -32.08
C ARG A 31 11.59 18.59 -32.26
N SER A 32 10.81 17.58 -32.62
CA SER A 32 9.34 17.63 -32.67
C SER A 32 8.77 16.44 -31.90
N ILE A 33 7.75 16.69 -31.08
CA ILE A 33 7.01 15.65 -30.36
C ILE A 33 5.65 15.50 -31.03
N TYR A 34 5.31 14.29 -31.43
CA TYR A 34 4.01 13.96 -32.02
C TYR A 34 3.09 13.38 -30.95
N THR A 35 1.80 13.72 -31.00
CA THR A 35 0.80 13.00 -30.20
C THR A 35 0.63 11.58 -30.74
N SER A 36 0.30 10.62 -29.88
CA SER A 36 0.03 9.26 -30.35
C SER A 36 -1.20 9.23 -31.27
N ARG A 37 -1.16 8.36 -32.27
CA ARG A 37 -2.31 8.04 -33.14
C ARG A 37 -2.67 6.58 -32.94
N LYS A 38 -3.97 6.31 -32.79
CA LYS A 38 -4.46 4.94 -32.65
C LYS A 38 -4.24 4.18 -33.96
N LEU A 39 -3.48 3.10 -33.90
CA LEU A 39 -3.37 2.12 -34.98
C LEU A 39 -4.53 1.14 -34.90
N ARG A 40 -4.95 0.59 -36.05
CA ARG A 40 -5.88 -0.55 -36.05
C ARG A 40 -5.15 -1.84 -35.67
N LEU A 41 -5.91 -2.84 -35.25
CA LEU A 41 -5.37 -4.18 -35.01
C LEU A 41 -4.92 -4.84 -36.33
N PRO A 42 -3.85 -5.66 -36.31
CA PRO A 42 -3.43 -6.45 -37.47
C PRO A 42 -4.55 -7.37 -37.96
N LYS A 43 -4.71 -7.49 -39.27
CA LYS A 43 -5.62 -8.49 -39.85
C LYS A 43 -5.13 -9.88 -39.46
N ASP A 44 -6.09 -10.77 -39.19
CA ASP A 44 -5.85 -12.18 -38.86
C ASP A 44 -4.86 -12.43 -37.71
N MET A 45 -4.71 -11.47 -36.80
CA MET A 45 -3.75 -11.53 -35.68
C MET A 45 -2.29 -11.70 -36.13
N LEU A 46 -1.92 -11.18 -37.30
CA LEU A 46 -0.56 -11.17 -37.84
C LEU A 46 0.36 -10.21 -37.08
N TRP A 47 0.65 -10.55 -35.83
CA TRP A 47 1.68 -9.93 -35.03
C TRP A 47 3.04 -10.47 -35.45
N GLY A 48 3.98 -9.56 -35.66
CA GLY A 48 5.36 -9.90 -35.97
C GLY A 48 6.16 -10.32 -34.75
N GLN A 49 7.43 -10.65 -34.99
CA GLN A 49 8.34 -11.10 -33.93
C GLN A 49 8.48 -10.04 -32.81
N PRO A 50 8.75 -10.46 -31.56
CA PRO A 50 9.06 -9.52 -30.48
C PRO A 50 10.24 -8.62 -30.87
N VAL A 51 10.02 -7.31 -30.85
CA VAL A 51 11.04 -6.30 -31.12
C VAL A 51 11.45 -5.63 -29.81
N LEU A 52 12.76 -5.61 -29.56
CA LEU A 52 13.36 -4.80 -28.51
C LEU A 52 13.44 -3.36 -29.00
N CYS A 53 12.71 -2.44 -28.36
CA CYS A 53 12.68 -1.03 -28.76
C CYS A 53 13.23 -0.17 -27.63
N ASP A 54 14.24 0.66 -27.88
CA ASP A 54 14.59 1.72 -26.94
C ASP A 54 13.52 2.83 -27.04
N LEU A 55 12.81 3.10 -25.95
CA LEU A 55 11.74 4.11 -25.91
C LEU A 55 12.25 5.50 -25.50
N GLY A 56 13.57 5.67 -25.32
CA GLY A 56 14.16 6.92 -24.85
C GLY A 56 13.81 7.23 -23.39
N GLN A 57 14.48 8.24 -22.82
CA GLN A 57 14.28 8.62 -21.41
C GLN A 57 12.92 9.31 -21.20
N SER A 58 12.10 8.77 -20.28
CA SER A 58 10.97 9.52 -19.74
C SER A 58 11.50 10.60 -18.78
N ARG A 59 11.21 11.86 -19.08
CA ARG A 59 11.46 12.97 -18.14
C ARG A 59 10.12 13.34 -17.50
N ILE A 60 9.92 12.89 -16.28
CA ILE A 60 8.84 13.39 -15.42
C ILE A 60 9.18 14.85 -15.09
N ARG A 61 8.26 15.77 -15.39
CA ARG A 61 8.41 17.17 -15.00
C ARG A 61 8.16 17.27 -13.51
N THR A 62 9.22 17.31 -12.70
CA THR A 62 9.10 17.78 -11.32
C THR A 62 8.74 19.27 -11.35
N HIS A 63 7.66 19.66 -10.67
CA HIS A 63 7.46 21.07 -10.36
C HIS A 63 8.62 21.53 -9.47
N ASN A 64 9.17 22.70 -9.79
CA ASN A 64 10.32 23.34 -9.14
C ASN A 64 11.70 22.72 -9.42
N GLN A 65 12.37 23.19 -10.47
CA GLN A 65 13.76 23.67 -10.40
C GLN A 65 14.20 24.33 -11.72
N HIS A 66 14.75 25.53 -11.60
CA HIS A 66 15.43 26.23 -12.69
C HIS A 66 16.64 25.43 -13.17
N CYS A 67 16.72 25.23 -14.49
CA CYS A 67 17.84 24.59 -15.16
C CYS A 67 19.13 25.41 -15.01
N THR A 68 20.16 24.82 -14.39
CA THR A 68 21.56 25.10 -14.77
C THR A 68 22.37 23.79 -14.78
N SER A 69 22.81 23.45 -16.00
CA SER A 69 24.00 22.69 -16.44
C SER A 69 24.47 21.38 -15.76
N GLU A 70 24.54 20.36 -16.64
CA GLU A 70 25.61 19.35 -16.84
C GLU A 70 25.74 18.10 -15.93
N ILE A 71 25.84 16.96 -16.61
CA ILE A 71 25.88 15.55 -16.15
C ILE A 71 27.34 15.04 -16.24
N PRO A 72 27.75 14.09 -15.38
CA PRO A 72 28.50 12.93 -15.87
C PRO A 72 27.75 11.62 -15.67
N GLU A 73 27.88 10.77 -16.68
CA GLU A 73 27.19 9.51 -16.92
C GLU A 73 27.42 8.45 -15.84
N GLY A 74 26.41 7.60 -15.64
CA GLY A 74 26.60 6.28 -15.04
C GLY A 74 25.35 5.71 -14.39
N SER A 75 24.78 4.68 -15.04
CA SER A 75 23.89 3.61 -14.54
C SER A 75 22.55 3.52 -15.29
N CYS A 76 22.55 2.80 -16.40
CA CYS A 76 21.33 2.32 -17.05
C CYS A 76 20.79 1.09 -16.30
N ASN A 77 19.56 1.17 -15.81
CA ASN A 77 18.68 0.02 -15.60
C ASN A 77 17.33 0.37 -16.22
N VAL A 78 17.02 -0.23 -17.37
CA VAL A 78 15.73 -0.12 -18.06
C VAL A 78 15.09 -1.50 -18.05
N LEU A 79 13.91 -1.63 -17.45
CA LEU A 79 13.09 -2.85 -17.53
C LEU A 79 11.83 -2.55 -18.37
N TYR A 80 11.51 -3.47 -19.27
CA TYR A 80 10.51 -3.33 -20.33
C TYR A 80 9.08 -3.66 -19.87
N SER A 81 8.11 -2.84 -20.29
CA SER A 81 6.66 -3.09 -20.17
C SER A 81 6.04 -3.41 -21.53
N PHE A 82 5.15 -4.41 -21.58
CA PHE A 82 4.26 -4.69 -22.69
C PHE A 82 2.81 -4.69 -22.17
N LEU A 83 1.97 -3.81 -22.72
CA LEU A 83 0.53 -3.84 -22.56
C LEU A 83 -0.05 -4.93 -23.49
N MET A 84 -0.81 -5.88 -22.93
CA MET A 84 -1.70 -6.76 -23.67
C MET A 84 -3.08 -6.76 -23.00
N ASP A 85 -4.11 -6.60 -23.82
CA ASP A 85 -5.55 -6.60 -23.50
C ASP A 85 -5.98 -7.92 -22.82
N PRO A 86 -6.87 -7.93 -21.80
CA PRO A 86 -7.10 -9.11 -20.96
C PRO A 86 -8.00 -10.21 -21.56
N PHE A 87 -8.21 -10.26 -22.88
CA PHE A 87 -9.09 -11.23 -23.56
C PHE A 87 -8.38 -12.23 -24.48
N PHE A 88 -7.12 -12.57 -24.23
CA PHE A 88 -6.39 -13.57 -25.03
C PHE A 88 -6.30 -14.94 -24.34
N PRO A 89 -6.82 -16.03 -24.94
CA PRO A 89 -6.51 -17.39 -24.50
C PRO A 89 -5.16 -17.83 -25.09
N MET A 90 -4.09 -17.84 -24.28
CA MET A 90 -2.80 -18.42 -24.67
C MET A 90 -2.87 -19.95 -24.66
N LYS A 91 -3.05 -20.54 -25.85
CA LYS A 91 -2.54 -21.89 -26.17
C LYS A 91 -1.41 -21.72 -27.18
N LEU A 92 -0.32 -22.47 -26.94
CA LEU A 92 0.96 -22.51 -27.66
C LEU A 92 1.98 -21.42 -27.27
N MET A 93 2.94 -21.80 -26.44
CA MET A 93 4.33 -22.03 -26.91
C MET A 93 5.09 -22.82 -25.83
N GLN A 94 5.14 -24.15 -25.97
CA GLN A 94 6.24 -24.93 -25.42
C GLN A 94 7.39 -24.83 -26.43
N THR A 95 8.44 -24.08 -26.10
CA THR A 95 9.77 -24.40 -26.64
C THR A 95 10.82 -24.37 -25.54
N ARG A 96 11.41 -25.56 -25.42
CA ARG A 96 12.50 -26.02 -24.58
C ARG A 96 13.76 -25.18 -24.84
N TRP A 97 14.32 -24.55 -23.81
CA TRP A 97 15.70 -24.09 -23.82
C TRP A 97 16.53 -24.96 -22.87
N THR A 98 17.43 -25.75 -23.47
CA THR A 98 18.48 -26.52 -22.80
C THR A 98 19.80 -25.77 -22.94
N GLY A 99 20.42 -25.46 -21.81
CA GLY A 99 21.78 -24.94 -21.69
C GLY A 99 21.88 -24.24 -20.33
N GLY A 100 22.75 -24.57 -19.40
CA GLY A 100 23.99 -25.33 -19.44
C GLY A 100 24.86 -24.69 -18.35
N MET A 101 24.89 -25.34 -17.18
CA MET A 101 25.87 -25.30 -16.08
C MET A 101 26.75 -24.06 -15.85
N ASN A 102 26.74 -23.57 -14.60
CA ASN A 102 27.89 -23.56 -13.66
C ASN A 102 27.36 -23.06 -12.30
N ALA A 103 27.10 -23.92 -11.31
CA ALA A 103 28.04 -24.54 -10.37
C ALA A 103 28.83 -23.51 -9.52
N PHE A 104 28.27 -23.14 -8.36
CA PHE A 104 29.04 -22.84 -7.16
C PHE A 104 28.31 -23.41 -5.94
N THR A 105 28.94 -24.39 -5.29
CA THR A 105 28.55 -24.97 -4.00
C THR A 105 29.57 -24.61 -2.92
N PRO A 106 29.19 -24.71 -1.63
CA PRO A 106 29.61 -23.84 -0.54
C PRO A 106 30.58 -24.51 0.44
N PHE A 107 31.18 -23.78 1.38
CA PHE A 107 31.78 -24.33 2.62
C PHE A 107 31.79 -23.24 3.75
N PRO A 108 31.91 -23.59 5.05
CA PRO A 108 30.87 -23.36 6.06
C PRO A 108 31.43 -22.83 7.40
N SER A 109 30.54 -22.80 8.41
CA SER A 109 30.84 -22.90 9.85
C SER A 109 31.26 -21.62 10.58
N PHE A 110 30.39 -21.14 11.48
CA PHE A 110 30.67 -21.20 12.92
C PHE A 110 29.33 -21.18 13.69
N LEU A 111 29.16 -22.18 14.56
CA LEU A 111 28.01 -22.40 15.45
C LEU A 111 28.53 -22.28 16.90
N LEU A 112 27.60 -21.92 17.81
CA LEU A 112 27.63 -22.02 19.28
C LEU A 112 28.29 -20.86 20.04
N ALA A 113 27.49 -20.03 20.71
CA ALA A 113 26.89 -20.33 22.02
C ALA A 113 26.48 -19.03 22.75
N LEU A 114 25.19 -18.84 23.00
CA LEU A 114 24.72 -18.31 24.29
C LEU A 114 23.23 -18.62 24.45
N GLN A 115 22.98 -19.57 25.34
CA GLN A 115 21.68 -20.05 25.77
C GLN A 115 20.93 -18.98 26.57
N ALA A 116 19.62 -18.94 26.32
CA ALA A 116 18.55 -19.04 27.31
C ALA A 116 18.74 -18.27 28.62
N SER A 117 18.14 -17.07 28.67
CA SER A 117 17.66 -16.39 29.88
C SER A 117 17.28 -14.96 29.48
N GLN A 118 16.01 -14.72 29.07
CA GLN A 118 15.32 -13.40 29.16
C GLN A 118 13.93 -13.30 28.48
N SER A 119 13.26 -14.39 28.10
CA SER A 119 11.98 -14.31 27.36
C SER A 119 10.82 -13.68 28.13
N ASP A 120 10.80 -13.74 29.47
CA ASP A 120 9.66 -13.21 30.25
C ASP A 120 9.72 -11.69 30.49
N SER A 121 10.92 -11.10 30.46
CA SER A 121 11.08 -9.67 30.75
C SER A 121 10.74 -8.77 29.55
N HIS A 122 10.86 -9.29 28.33
CA HIS A 122 10.60 -8.53 27.11
C HIS A 122 9.11 -8.39 26.82
N THR A 123 8.32 -9.45 27.06
CA THR A 123 6.86 -9.43 26.89
C THR A 123 6.18 -8.54 27.94
N GLN A 124 6.64 -8.57 29.19
CA GLN A 124 6.16 -7.64 30.23
C GLN A 124 6.61 -6.20 29.99
N LYS A 125 7.83 -5.96 29.50
CA LYS A 125 8.28 -4.60 29.12
C LYS A 125 7.53 -4.06 27.90
N PHE A 126 7.17 -4.92 26.95
CA PHE A 126 6.39 -4.54 25.77
C PHE A 126 4.95 -4.19 26.17
N GLN A 127 4.31 -5.01 27.02
CA GLN A 127 2.98 -4.75 27.58
C GLN A 127 2.96 -3.51 28.48
N SER A 128 3.99 -3.28 29.30
CA SER A 128 4.14 -2.09 30.13
C SER A 128 4.32 -0.82 29.29
N ARG A 129 5.15 -0.86 28.23
CA ARG A 129 5.32 0.27 27.29
C ARG A 129 4.06 0.53 26.49
N MET A 130 3.35 -0.50 26.03
CA MET A 130 2.03 -0.34 25.40
C MET A 130 1.02 0.27 26.35
N SER A 131 0.93 -0.21 27.59
CA SER A 131 -0.01 0.32 28.59
C SER A 131 0.28 1.78 28.96
N GLN A 132 1.56 2.18 29.06
CA GLN A 132 1.96 3.58 29.21
C GLN A 132 1.59 4.42 27.98
N ARG A 133 1.91 3.96 26.77
CA ARG A 133 1.54 4.62 25.51
C ARG A 133 0.02 4.75 25.36
N MET A 134 -0.75 3.80 25.87
CA MET A 134 -2.21 3.80 25.83
C MET A 134 -2.84 4.75 26.83
N SER A 135 -2.21 4.97 28.00
CA SER A 135 -2.59 6.03 28.93
C SER A 135 -2.32 7.44 28.36
N GLU A 136 -1.40 7.55 27.40
CA GLU A 136 -1.15 8.75 26.62
C GLU A 136 -2.10 8.88 25.42
N VAL A 137 -2.63 7.78 24.86
CA VAL A 137 -3.47 7.77 23.64
C VAL A 137 -4.91 8.22 23.89
N SER A 138 -5.45 8.08 25.11
CA SER A 138 -6.78 8.61 25.41
C SER A 138 -6.74 10.11 25.69
N TRP A 139 -7.65 10.87 25.06
CA TRP A 139 -7.93 12.24 25.47
C TRP A 139 -8.41 12.21 26.93
N PRO A 140 -7.85 13.02 27.86
CA PRO A 140 -8.15 12.94 29.29
C PRO A 140 -9.63 13.05 29.66
N ALA A 141 -10.49 13.55 28.75
CA ALA A 141 -11.91 13.78 28.96
C ALA A 141 -12.84 13.22 27.85
N GLY A 142 -12.33 12.32 26.97
CA GLY A 142 -12.96 12.03 25.68
C GLY A 142 -12.59 13.09 24.63
N ILE A 143 -12.76 12.80 23.33
CA ILE A 143 -12.50 13.80 22.28
C ILE A 143 -13.55 14.91 22.49
N PRO A 144 -13.17 16.16 22.84
CA PRO A 144 -14.11 17.28 22.90
C PRO A 144 -14.67 17.58 21.49
N GLN A 145 -15.38 18.67 21.25
CA GLN A 145 -16.06 18.95 19.95
C GLN A 145 -15.13 19.18 18.73
N ILE A 146 -14.08 18.39 18.58
CA ILE A 146 -13.19 18.33 17.43
C ILE A 146 -13.93 17.54 16.35
N ARG A 147 -14.30 18.24 15.28
CA ARG A 147 -15.00 17.66 14.15
C ARG A 147 -14.00 17.44 13.02
N LEU A 148 -14.15 16.34 12.30
CA LEU A 148 -13.50 16.19 11.00
C LEU A 148 -14.13 17.16 10.01
N HIS A 149 -13.36 17.57 9.01
CA HIS A 149 -13.89 18.38 7.92
C HIS A 149 -14.98 17.61 7.16
N LEU A 150 -15.93 18.32 6.56
CA LEU A 150 -17.10 17.67 5.95
C LEU A 150 -16.82 17.17 4.54
N THR A 151 -15.93 17.83 3.82
CA THR A 151 -15.66 17.58 2.41
C THR A 151 -14.21 17.16 2.23
N ASP A 152 -13.96 16.33 1.23
CA ASP A 152 -12.61 16.10 0.76
C ASP A 152 -12.09 17.39 0.11
N LEU A 153 -10.83 17.73 0.37
CA LEU A 153 -10.14 18.91 -0.13
C LEU A 153 -8.89 18.50 -0.90
N ASP A 154 -8.62 19.20 -1.99
CA ASP A 154 -7.37 19.02 -2.74
C ASP A 154 -6.16 19.66 -2.01
N PRO A 155 -4.91 19.37 -2.43
CA PRO A 155 -3.72 19.89 -1.75
C PRO A 155 -3.62 21.43 -1.70
N GLU A 156 -4.11 22.15 -2.71
CA GLU A 156 -4.10 23.62 -2.74
C GLU A 156 -5.14 24.19 -1.77
N GLU A 157 -6.35 23.62 -1.77
CA GLU A 157 -7.42 23.95 -0.83
C GLU A 157 -7.01 23.65 0.61
N LEU A 158 -6.35 22.51 0.86
CA LEU A 158 -5.81 22.15 2.17
C LEU A 158 -4.81 23.19 2.68
N ALA A 159 -3.84 23.57 1.86
CA ALA A 159 -2.83 24.57 2.23
C ALA A 159 -3.48 25.93 2.55
N GLU A 160 -4.45 26.35 1.72
CA GLU A 160 -5.19 27.58 1.94
C GLU A 160 -6.05 27.53 3.22
N GLU A 161 -6.78 26.44 3.47
CA GLU A 161 -7.60 26.27 4.67
C GLU A 161 -6.75 26.19 5.95
N ALA A 162 -5.55 25.60 5.88
CA ALA A 162 -4.66 25.38 7.02
C ALA A 162 -3.76 26.57 7.38
N LYS A 163 -3.55 27.54 6.48
CA LYS A 163 -2.54 28.61 6.69
C LYS A 163 -2.70 29.44 7.96
N GLY A 164 -3.94 29.59 8.43
CA GLY A 164 -4.23 30.31 9.68
C GLY A 164 -3.84 29.49 10.92
N TRP A 165 -4.07 28.18 10.86
CA TRP A 165 -3.71 27.24 11.91
C TRP A 165 -2.19 27.11 12.05
N LEU A 166 -1.46 27.00 10.93
CA LEU A 166 0.00 26.91 10.94
C LEU A 166 0.64 28.15 11.60
N LEU A 167 0.17 29.35 11.26
CA LEU A 167 0.63 30.59 11.91
C LEU A 167 0.31 30.62 13.42
N PHE A 168 -0.85 30.09 13.80
CA PHE A 168 -1.24 29.99 15.21
C PHE A 168 -0.32 29.04 15.98
N GLU A 169 -0.01 27.87 15.42
CA GLU A 169 0.90 26.89 16.01
C GLU A 169 2.31 27.49 16.19
N GLU A 170 2.85 28.13 15.15
CA GLU A 170 4.16 28.80 15.20
C GLU A 170 4.27 29.86 16.30
N SER A 171 3.17 30.55 16.61
CA SER A 171 3.12 31.57 17.66
C SER A 171 3.11 30.99 19.09
N HIS A 172 3.03 29.66 19.25
CA HIS A 172 3.00 28.97 20.54
C HIS A 172 4.16 27.95 20.67
N PRO A 173 5.43 28.41 20.72
CA PRO A 173 6.58 27.50 20.75
C PRO A 173 6.54 26.56 21.96
N THR A 174 6.86 25.29 21.74
CA THR A 174 6.94 24.28 22.79
C THR A 174 8.15 24.54 23.70
N SER A 175 7.92 24.64 25.01
CA SER A 175 8.99 24.90 25.98
C SER A 175 9.64 23.65 26.58
N ASN A 176 9.02 22.47 26.47
CA ASN A 176 9.50 21.23 27.10
C ASN A 176 9.09 19.95 26.34
N THR A 177 9.96 18.94 26.32
CA THR A 177 9.77 17.68 25.55
C THR A 177 8.74 16.72 26.16
N GLU A 178 8.60 16.67 27.49
CA GLU A 178 7.66 15.76 28.18
C GLU A 178 6.18 16.20 28.09
N ASP A 179 5.91 17.51 27.90
CA ASP A 179 4.55 18.05 27.81
C ASP A 179 4.06 18.25 26.36
N GLY A 180 4.88 17.86 25.36
CA GLY A 180 4.62 18.14 23.94
C GLY A 180 3.29 17.58 23.43
N LEU A 181 2.90 16.36 23.82
CA LEU A 181 1.62 15.77 23.43
C LEU A 181 0.42 16.54 24.02
N ARG A 182 0.49 16.89 25.31
CA ARG A 182 -0.57 17.66 25.97
C ARG A 182 -0.71 19.04 25.36
N GLN A 183 0.42 19.69 25.07
CA GLN A 183 0.42 20.99 24.40
C GLN A 183 -0.21 20.91 23.01
N ARG A 184 0.20 19.96 22.16
CA ARG A 184 -0.39 19.81 20.81
C ARG A 184 -1.89 19.58 20.86
N ARG A 185 -2.35 18.72 21.77
CA ARG A 185 -3.79 18.48 22.00
C ARG A 185 -4.53 19.73 22.48
N ALA A 186 -3.95 20.49 23.40
CA ALA A 186 -4.52 21.74 23.89
C ALA A 186 -4.62 22.81 22.79
N LEU A 187 -3.63 22.88 21.88
CA LEU A 187 -3.69 23.77 20.71
C LEU A 187 -4.82 23.38 19.76
N ILE A 188 -4.96 22.08 19.45
CA ILE A 188 -6.07 21.57 18.62
C ILE A 188 -7.41 21.95 19.25
N GLU A 189 -7.59 21.68 20.54
CA GLU A 189 -8.83 21.98 21.26
C GLU A 189 -9.12 23.49 21.29
N LYS A 190 -8.09 24.31 21.54
CA LYS A 190 -8.22 25.78 21.53
C LYS A 190 -8.64 26.29 20.17
N TRP A 191 -8.07 25.77 19.08
CA TRP A 191 -8.45 26.19 17.72
C TRP A 191 -9.85 25.70 17.34
N ALA A 192 -10.18 24.44 17.65
CA ALA A 192 -11.51 23.85 17.40
C ALA A 192 -12.64 24.61 18.10
N THR A 193 -12.41 25.08 19.32
CA THR A 193 -13.41 25.78 20.14
C THR A 193 -13.39 27.30 20.02
N ALA A 194 -12.37 27.87 19.36
CA ALA A 194 -12.27 29.31 19.16
C ALA A 194 -13.37 29.86 18.26
N SER A 195 -13.69 31.15 18.45
CA SER A 195 -14.61 31.89 17.58
C SER A 195 -14.07 31.98 16.15
N GLN A 196 -14.97 32.16 15.18
CA GLN A 196 -14.55 32.38 13.80
C GLN A 196 -13.66 33.62 13.68
N GLU A 197 -14.00 34.72 14.37
CA GLU A 197 -13.19 35.94 14.38
C GLU A 197 -11.74 35.71 14.85
N PHE A 198 -11.56 34.85 15.86
CA PHE A 198 -10.21 34.46 16.32
C PHE A 198 -9.43 33.78 15.19
N ARG A 199 -10.03 32.79 14.53
CA ARG A 199 -9.38 32.02 13.44
C ARG A 199 -9.08 32.90 12.22
N GLU A 200 -10.02 33.76 11.83
CA GLU A 200 -9.84 34.73 10.74
C GLU A 200 -8.72 35.75 11.03
N SER A 201 -8.50 36.11 12.30
CA SER A 201 -7.41 37.02 12.67
C SER A 201 -6.01 36.45 12.38
N TYR A 202 -5.83 35.12 12.46
CA TYR A 202 -4.59 34.47 12.05
C TYR A 202 -4.55 34.23 10.54
N HIS A 203 -5.68 33.78 9.98
CA HIS A 203 -5.79 33.47 8.56
C HIS A 203 -5.50 34.69 7.66
N SER A 204 -5.95 35.88 8.05
CA SER A 204 -5.69 37.15 7.35
C SER A 204 -4.26 37.69 7.49
N ARG A 205 -3.54 37.31 8.54
CA ARG A 205 -2.13 37.70 8.75
C ARG A 205 -1.13 36.71 8.14
N SER A 206 -1.58 35.51 7.80
CA SER A 206 -0.74 34.46 7.24
C SER A 206 -0.29 34.82 5.82
N ALA A 207 0.99 34.60 5.52
CA ALA A 207 1.57 34.84 4.21
C ALA A 207 1.29 33.69 3.20
N GLY A 208 0.60 32.63 3.65
CA GLY A 208 0.39 31.40 2.90
C GLY A 208 1.51 30.38 3.14
N TYR A 209 1.18 29.10 2.95
CA TYR A 209 2.09 27.96 3.10
C TYR A 209 2.05 27.11 1.83
N THR A 210 3.07 26.28 1.62
CA THR A 210 3.14 25.37 0.47
C THR A 210 2.40 24.07 0.71
N SER A 211 2.23 23.68 1.97
CA SER A 211 1.53 22.48 2.42
C SER A 211 0.78 22.73 3.72
N ALA A 212 -0.31 22.00 3.92
CA ALA A 212 -1.07 22.02 5.18
C ALA A 212 -0.31 21.42 6.37
N VAL A 213 0.83 20.77 6.15
CA VAL A 213 1.71 20.18 7.18
C VAL A 213 3.09 20.84 7.26
N ASP A 214 3.22 22.09 6.81
CA ASP A 214 4.45 22.90 6.89
C ASP A 214 4.78 23.37 8.33
N TYR A 215 4.74 22.46 9.30
CA TYR A 215 5.08 22.74 10.69
C TYR A 215 6.59 22.95 10.88
N PRO A 216 7.02 23.75 11.87
CA PRO A 216 8.43 23.91 12.19
C PRO A 216 9.13 22.58 12.51
N ALA A 217 10.36 22.40 12.02
CA ALA A 217 11.15 21.18 12.26
C ALA A 217 11.32 20.85 13.75
N GLN A 218 11.31 21.87 14.63
CA GLN A 218 11.36 21.69 16.07
C GLN A 218 10.14 20.92 16.60
N VAL A 219 8.94 21.20 16.08
CA VAL A 219 7.69 20.50 16.46
C VAL A 219 7.73 19.07 15.95
N LEU A 220 8.15 18.90 14.70
CA LEU A 220 8.25 17.57 14.07
C LEU A 220 9.28 16.67 14.75
N SER A 221 10.40 17.23 15.23
CA SER A 221 11.45 16.48 15.93
C SER A 221 11.01 15.88 17.28
N GLN A 222 9.94 16.40 17.87
CA GLN A 222 9.37 15.90 19.13
C GLN A 222 8.39 14.75 18.91
N LEU A 223 8.00 14.48 17.66
CA LEU A 223 7.06 13.40 17.33
C LEU A 223 7.80 12.08 17.29
N ALA A 224 7.25 11.07 17.97
CA ALA A 224 7.76 9.71 17.82
C ALA A 224 7.52 9.25 16.37
N PRO A 225 8.54 8.78 15.64
CA PRO A 225 8.34 8.33 14.28
C PRO A 225 7.41 7.12 14.23
N ARG A 226 6.33 7.20 13.44
CA ARG A 226 5.52 6.04 13.11
C ARG A 226 6.28 5.21 12.08
N PRO A 227 6.29 3.87 12.18
CA PRO A 227 6.72 3.06 11.06
C PRO A 227 5.85 3.40 9.84
N ASN A 228 6.48 3.68 8.70
CA ASN A 228 5.77 3.81 7.43
C ASN A 228 5.25 2.42 7.04
N LYS A 229 4.02 2.15 7.45
CA LYS A 229 3.37 0.85 7.32
C LYS A 229 1.86 1.03 7.13
N ARG A 230 1.40 0.72 5.92
CA ARG A 230 -0.01 0.86 5.49
C ARG A 230 -0.78 -0.46 5.49
N PHE A 231 -0.12 -1.57 5.84
CA PHE A 231 -0.76 -2.86 6.06
C PHE A 231 -1.21 -3.01 7.51
N LEU A 232 -2.51 -3.07 7.73
CA LEU A 232 -3.18 -3.00 9.03
C LEU A 232 -4.10 -4.19 9.27
N CYS A 233 -4.26 -4.57 10.53
CA CYS A 233 -5.30 -5.48 10.98
C CYS A 233 -6.12 -4.82 12.09
N LEU A 234 -7.42 -4.65 11.85
CA LEU A 234 -8.38 -4.06 12.79
C LEU A 234 -9.15 -5.13 13.57
N ALA A 235 -9.07 -6.38 13.13
CA ALA A 235 -9.79 -7.48 13.75
C ALA A 235 -9.20 -7.84 15.13
N PRO A 236 -10.03 -8.22 16.11
CA PRO A 236 -9.53 -8.76 17.37
C PRO A 236 -8.93 -10.15 17.14
N ILE A 237 -7.62 -10.30 17.40
CA ILE A 237 -6.84 -11.50 17.08
C ILE A 237 -6.09 -12.07 18.30
N ASN A 238 -6.45 -11.70 19.52
CA ASN A 238 -5.80 -12.25 20.70
C ASN A 238 -6.01 -13.78 20.77
N ARG A 239 -4.94 -14.55 21.00
CA ARG A 239 -4.96 -16.02 20.94
C ARG A 239 -5.87 -16.67 21.98
N GLU A 240 -6.06 -16.05 23.13
CA GLU A 240 -6.87 -16.59 24.23
C GLU A 240 -8.34 -16.22 24.05
N THR A 241 -8.62 -14.97 23.68
CA THR A 241 -9.98 -14.45 23.61
C THR A 241 -10.62 -14.57 22.22
N HIS A 242 -9.81 -14.60 21.16
CA HIS A 242 -10.22 -14.67 19.75
C HIS A 242 -9.37 -15.67 18.93
N PRO A 243 -9.23 -16.93 19.39
CA PRO A 243 -8.36 -17.93 18.74
C PRO A 243 -8.72 -18.15 17.26
N ARG A 244 -10.02 -18.16 16.92
CA ARG A 244 -10.46 -18.37 15.54
C ARG A 244 -10.02 -17.25 14.60
N SER A 245 -10.14 -16.00 15.03
CA SER A 245 -9.65 -14.84 14.29
C SER A 245 -8.13 -14.92 14.10
N TYR A 246 -7.40 -15.28 15.16
CA TYR A 246 -5.95 -15.46 15.05
C TYR A 246 -5.57 -16.54 14.02
N ILE A 247 -6.23 -17.69 14.03
CA ILE A 247 -6.01 -18.78 13.07
C ILE A 247 -6.32 -18.31 11.64
N HIS A 248 -7.43 -17.58 11.45
CA HIS A 248 -7.77 -16.99 10.16
C HIS A 248 -6.72 -15.98 9.70
N LEU A 249 -6.10 -15.23 10.62
CA LEU A 249 -5.04 -14.28 10.28
C LEU A 249 -3.78 -15.02 9.82
N VAL A 250 -3.32 -16.02 10.58
CA VAL A 250 -2.16 -16.82 10.19
C VAL A 250 -2.38 -17.42 8.80
N LYS A 251 -3.54 -18.04 8.57
CA LYS A 251 -3.90 -18.61 7.27
C LYS A 251 -3.92 -17.55 6.17
N PHE A 252 -4.52 -16.38 6.43
CA PHE A 252 -4.56 -15.27 5.49
C PHE A 252 -3.16 -14.79 5.08
N LEU A 253 -2.26 -14.64 6.04
CA LEU A 253 -0.89 -14.19 5.79
C LEU A 253 -0.10 -15.23 4.98
N ILE A 254 -0.30 -16.52 5.24
CA ILE A 254 0.30 -17.59 4.43
C ILE A 254 -0.21 -17.53 2.99
N LEU A 255 -1.50 -17.24 2.79
CA LEU A 255 -2.09 -17.14 1.45
C LEU A 255 -1.52 -15.96 0.63
N LEU A 256 -0.92 -14.95 1.24
CA LEU A 256 -0.22 -13.86 0.52
C LEU A 256 1.03 -14.36 -0.22
N TYR A 257 1.60 -15.50 0.18
CA TYR A 257 2.74 -16.15 -0.49
C TYR A 257 2.31 -17.04 -1.68
N VAL A 258 1.01 -17.18 -1.93
CA VAL A 258 0.51 -17.93 -3.08
C VAL A 258 0.42 -16.98 -4.27
N HIS A 259 1.45 -16.98 -5.12
CA HIS A 259 1.55 -16.08 -6.27
C HIS A 259 0.99 -16.70 -7.54
N GLN A 260 -0.07 -16.11 -8.09
CA GLN A 260 -0.63 -16.54 -9.37
C GLN A 260 0.10 -15.96 -10.59
N ASP A 261 0.75 -14.80 -10.43
CA ASP A 261 1.52 -14.18 -11.50
C ASP A 261 2.95 -14.73 -11.54
N GLU A 262 3.53 -14.80 -12.74
CA GLU A 262 4.95 -15.13 -12.93
C GLU A 262 5.87 -13.93 -12.66
N TRP A 263 5.29 -12.75 -12.37
CA TRP A 263 5.98 -11.46 -12.43
C TRP A 263 6.69 -11.15 -11.11
N SER A 264 6.14 -11.61 -9.99
CA SER A 264 6.73 -11.41 -8.68
C SER A 264 6.68 -12.69 -7.86
N ARG A 265 7.79 -13.42 -7.79
CA ARG A 265 7.99 -14.50 -6.80
C ARG A 265 8.29 -13.94 -5.40
N ARG A 266 7.74 -12.77 -5.07
CA ARG A 266 8.02 -12.02 -3.84
C ARG A 266 6.71 -11.73 -3.14
N HIS A 267 6.75 -11.60 -1.83
CA HIS A 267 5.57 -11.24 -1.07
C HIS A 267 5.03 -9.87 -1.56
N PRO A 268 3.70 -9.66 -1.67
CA PRO A 268 3.14 -8.45 -2.29
C PRO A 268 3.57 -7.15 -1.61
N PHE A 269 3.91 -7.22 -0.33
CA PHE A 269 4.38 -6.08 0.48
C PHE A 269 5.90 -6.00 0.64
N ASP A 270 6.71 -6.86 0.00
CA ASP A 270 8.18 -6.76 0.05
C ASP A 270 8.71 -5.55 -0.74
N LEU A 271 7.91 -5.02 -1.67
CA LEU A 271 8.20 -3.81 -2.41
C LEU A 271 7.59 -2.59 -1.69
N ARG A 272 8.23 -1.41 -1.79
CA ARG A 272 7.99 -0.21 -0.97
C ARG A 272 6.55 0.34 -0.91
N GLY A 273 5.59 -0.21 -1.62
CA GLY A 273 4.24 0.36 -1.70
C GLY A 273 3.28 0.04 -0.55
N ALA A 274 3.61 -0.82 0.40
CA ALA A 274 2.89 -0.86 1.69
C ALA A 274 3.64 -0.08 2.80
N GLY A 275 4.68 0.66 2.42
CA GLY A 275 5.63 1.33 3.30
C GLY A 275 7.00 0.64 3.32
N ASP A 276 7.99 1.27 3.96
CA ASP A 276 9.37 0.79 4.07
C ASP A 276 9.76 0.33 5.49
N ALA A 277 8.79 0.28 6.41
CA ALA A 277 9.01 -0.24 7.74
C ALA A 277 9.42 -1.72 7.73
N PRO A 278 10.33 -2.15 8.63
CA PRO A 278 10.66 -3.55 8.80
C PRO A 278 9.41 -4.42 9.00
N ARG A 279 9.44 -5.64 8.45
CA ARG A 279 8.33 -6.60 8.56
C ARG A 279 7.01 -6.06 7.99
N CYS A 280 7.08 -5.41 6.84
CA CYS A 280 5.94 -4.96 6.04
C CYS A 280 4.98 -6.10 5.64
N HIS A 281 5.44 -7.35 5.62
CA HIS A 281 4.63 -8.54 5.33
C HIS A 281 3.68 -8.97 6.48
N ILE A 282 3.81 -8.41 7.68
CA ILE A 282 2.92 -8.66 8.82
C ILE A 282 2.13 -7.38 9.07
N PRO A 283 0.82 -7.41 9.31
CA PRO A 283 0.06 -6.19 9.51
C PRO A 283 0.39 -5.52 10.86
N GLU A 284 0.32 -4.20 10.91
CA GLU A 284 0.27 -3.48 12.19
C GLU A 284 -1.11 -3.69 12.83
N LEU A 285 -1.11 -4.04 14.12
CA LEU A 285 -2.34 -4.34 14.84
C LEU A 285 -2.92 -3.06 15.41
N LEU A 286 -4.05 -2.63 14.86
CA LEU A 286 -4.73 -1.40 15.21
C LEU A 286 -5.98 -1.78 16.01
N GLY A 287 -5.78 -2.03 17.31
CA GLY A 287 -6.86 -2.44 18.19
C GLY A 287 -6.41 -3.41 19.27
N CYS A 288 -6.06 -2.88 20.44
CA CYS A 288 -6.44 -3.50 21.71
C CYS A 288 -6.26 -2.51 22.88
N PRO A 289 -7.21 -1.60 23.16
CA PRO A 289 -7.50 -1.29 24.55
C PRO A 289 -7.90 -2.60 25.24
N PRO A 290 -7.39 -2.94 26.44
CA PRO A 290 -7.77 -4.17 27.15
C PRO A 290 -9.27 -4.25 27.52
N ALA A 291 -10.08 -3.24 27.17
CA ALA A 291 -11.48 -3.12 27.57
C ALA A 291 -12.46 -2.78 26.42
N ALA A 292 -12.02 -2.62 25.17
CA ALA A 292 -12.91 -2.19 24.08
C ALA A 292 -13.44 -3.38 23.27
N THR A 293 -14.74 -3.64 23.39
CA THR A 293 -15.53 -4.58 22.61
C THR A 293 -15.92 -4.04 21.22
N ALA A 294 -15.46 -2.84 20.85
CA ALA A 294 -15.84 -2.17 19.60
C ALA A 294 -14.85 -2.49 18.47
N THR A 295 -15.37 -3.00 17.36
CA THR A 295 -14.63 -3.18 16.11
C THR A 295 -14.30 -1.82 15.51
N THR A 296 -13.00 -1.50 15.35
CA THR A 296 -12.56 -0.30 14.65
C THR A 296 -13.02 -0.35 13.20
N THR A 297 -13.73 0.68 12.75
CA THR A 297 -14.20 0.82 11.37
C THR A 297 -13.15 1.50 10.48
N LEU A 298 -13.30 1.42 9.16
CA LEU A 298 -12.35 2.04 8.22
C LEU A 298 -12.21 3.55 8.44
N SER A 299 -13.31 4.26 8.69
CA SER A 299 -13.29 5.72 8.94
C SER A 299 -12.63 6.12 10.26
N GLU A 300 -12.42 5.18 11.18
CA GLU A 300 -11.76 5.43 12.47
C GLU A 300 -10.24 5.25 12.39
N VAL A 301 -9.71 4.71 11.28
CA VAL A 301 -8.28 4.41 11.11
C VAL A 301 -7.43 5.68 11.18
N LEU A 302 -7.70 6.69 10.35
CA LEU A 302 -6.90 7.92 10.35
C LEU A 302 -7.05 8.70 11.66
N PRO A 303 -8.25 8.84 12.26
CA PRO A 303 -8.40 9.41 13.60
C PRO A 303 -7.58 8.67 14.66
N ALA A 304 -7.58 7.34 14.65
CA ALA A 304 -6.82 6.54 15.62
C ALA A 304 -5.30 6.67 15.42
N LEU A 305 -4.83 6.73 14.17
CA LEU A 305 -3.41 6.80 13.84
C LEU A 305 -2.81 8.19 14.03
N TYR A 306 -3.56 9.25 13.72
CA TYR A 306 -3.00 10.59 13.56
C TYR A 306 -3.64 11.63 14.47
N LEU A 307 -4.98 11.62 14.61
CA LEU A 307 -5.65 12.59 15.48
C LEU A 307 -5.46 12.27 16.96
N ALA A 308 -5.63 11.00 17.36
CA ALA A 308 -5.44 10.58 18.74
C ALA A 308 -4.04 10.95 19.27
N PRO A 309 -2.91 10.62 18.58
CA PRO A 309 -1.58 11.05 19.03
C PRO A 309 -1.22 12.51 18.70
N ALA A 310 -2.14 13.28 18.10
CA ALA A 310 -1.87 14.64 17.60
C ALA A 310 -0.58 14.69 16.74
N ASP A 311 -0.53 13.85 15.71
CA ASP A 311 0.61 13.71 14.80
C ASP A 311 0.57 14.77 13.71
N TYR A 312 1.26 15.87 13.93
CA TYR A 312 1.30 17.02 13.02
C TYR A 312 1.99 16.71 11.68
N ARG A 313 2.61 15.54 11.50
CA ARG A 313 3.06 15.14 10.17
C ARG A 313 1.89 14.83 9.25
N ALA A 314 0.76 14.40 9.83
CA ALA A 314 -0.39 13.90 9.10
C ALA A 314 -1.67 14.68 9.29
N ILE A 315 -1.80 15.47 10.36
CA ILE A 315 -3.00 16.26 10.62
C ILE A 315 -2.76 17.76 10.46
N SER A 316 -3.81 18.46 10.07
CA SER A 316 -3.90 19.92 10.13
C SER A 316 -5.31 20.36 10.52
N MET A 317 -5.51 21.67 10.67
CA MET A 317 -6.82 22.24 10.99
C MET A 317 -7.22 23.35 10.03
N THR A 318 -8.48 23.35 9.62
CA THR A 318 -9.03 24.35 8.69
C THR A 318 -9.36 25.66 9.39
N ARG A 319 -9.68 26.69 8.59
CA ARG A 319 -10.18 27.98 9.10
C ARG A 319 -11.51 27.85 9.86
N GLN A 320 -12.22 26.73 9.68
CA GLN A 320 -13.48 26.40 10.36
C GLN A 320 -13.28 25.69 11.72
N GLY A 321 -12.03 25.41 12.11
CA GLY A 321 -11.73 24.69 13.35
C GLY A 321 -12.02 23.18 13.24
N THR A 322 -12.04 22.65 12.01
CA THR A 322 -12.20 21.21 11.75
C THR A 322 -10.87 20.58 11.39
N VAL A 323 -10.71 19.28 11.66
CA VAL A 323 -9.49 18.52 11.40
C VAL A 323 -9.51 17.97 9.97
N VAL A 324 -8.35 18.02 9.32
CA VAL A 324 -8.06 17.38 8.04
C VAL A 324 -6.81 16.52 8.15
N PHE A 325 -6.74 15.47 7.35
CA PHE A 325 -5.58 14.62 7.14
C PHE A 325 -4.88 15.07 5.86
N ALA A 326 -3.64 15.53 6.01
CA ALA A 326 -2.90 16.22 4.95
C ALA A 326 -1.64 15.46 4.51
N ASP A 327 -1.32 14.33 5.15
CA ASP A 327 -0.25 13.44 4.72
C ASP A 327 -0.79 12.37 3.79
N GLU A 328 -0.27 12.40 2.56
CA GLU A 328 -0.40 11.36 1.55
C GLU A 328 -1.82 10.74 1.44
N PRO A 329 -2.89 11.54 1.25
CA PRO A 329 -4.27 11.04 1.16
C PRO A 329 -4.47 10.07 -0.02
N ASP A 330 -3.66 10.19 -1.07
CA ASP A 330 -3.72 9.37 -2.28
C ASP A 330 -2.96 8.04 -2.17
N LEU A 331 -2.57 7.64 -0.96
CA LEU A 331 -1.96 6.33 -0.77
C LEU A 331 -2.99 5.25 -0.43
N THR A 332 -2.86 4.12 -1.10
CA THR A 332 -3.66 2.93 -0.78
C THR A 332 -3.22 2.33 0.56
N TRP A 333 -4.22 2.04 1.40
CA TRP A 333 -4.09 1.30 2.64
C TRP A 333 -4.61 -0.11 2.48
N PHE A 334 -3.96 -1.05 3.17
CA PHE A 334 -4.25 -2.48 3.09
C PHE A 334 -4.79 -2.93 4.44
N VAL A 335 -6.08 -3.21 4.54
CA VAL A 335 -6.77 -3.41 5.82
C VAL A 335 -7.42 -4.78 5.89
N ILE A 336 -7.09 -5.51 6.95
CA ILE A 336 -7.79 -6.73 7.37
C ILE A 336 -8.74 -6.37 8.52
N ASP A 337 -10.00 -6.17 8.20
CA ASP A 337 -11.07 -6.02 9.19
C ASP A 337 -11.68 -7.39 9.57
N ALA A 338 -12.57 -7.40 10.57
CA ALA A 338 -13.17 -8.66 11.03
C ALA A 338 -13.96 -9.40 9.92
N PRO A 339 -14.77 -8.74 9.07
CA PRO A 339 -15.38 -9.37 7.90
C PRO A 339 -14.36 -9.88 6.87
N GLY A 340 -13.32 -9.12 6.57
CA GLY A 340 -12.25 -9.50 5.66
C GLY A 340 -11.53 -10.76 6.13
N LEU A 341 -11.22 -10.83 7.42
CA LEU A 341 -10.61 -11.98 8.06
C LEU A 341 -11.50 -13.24 7.97
N ALA A 342 -12.78 -13.10 8.29
CA ALA A 342 -13.74 -14.20 8.21
C ALA A 342 -13.96 -14.71 6.77
N THR A 343 -13.78 -13.83 5.77
CA THR A 343 -14.03 -14.14 4.36
C THR A 343 -12.76 -14.31 3.52
N GLY A 344 -11.57 -14.22 4.13
CA GLY A 344 -10.30 -14.33 3.41
C GLY A 344 -10.08 -13.23 2.36
N ARG A 345 -10.50 -11.99 2.64
CA ARG A 345 -10.37 -10.84 1.74
C ARG A 345 -9.66 -9.66 2.42
N LEU A 346 -8.79 -9.02 1.67
CA LEU A 346 -8.13 -7.77 2.01
C LEU A 346 -8.97 -6.60 1.49
N THR A 347 -9.17 -5.59 2.32
CA THR A 347 -9.72 -4.31 1.88
C THR A 347 -8.56 -3.40 1.46
N LEU A 348 -8.59 -2.95 0.21
CA LEU A 348 -7.77 -1.84 -0.26
C LEU A 348 -8.61 -0.58 -0.15
N VAL A 349 -8.06 0.47 0.42
CA VAL A 349 -8.81 1.69 0.70
C VAL A 349 -7.94 2.93 0.53
N GLU A 350 -8.48 3.94 -0.14
CA GLU A 350 -7.94 5.30 -0.17
C GLU A 350 -8.85 6.21 0.64
N TYR A 351 -8.25 7.15 1.37
CA TYR A 351 -8.95 8.07 2.24
C TYR A 351 -8.92 9.48 1.66
N GLY A 352 -10.02 10.21 1.81
CA GLY A 352 -10.01 11.65 1.59
C GLY A 352 -9.29 12.38 2.73
N SER A 353 -8.98 13.65 2.53
CA SER A 353 -8.42 14.52 3.56
C SER A 353 -9.39 14.80 4.70
N ASN A 354 -10.69 14.50 4.54
CA ASN A 354 -11.64 14.50 5.63
C ASN A 354 -11.61 13.21 6.49
N GLY A 355 -10.88 12.17 6.05
CA GLY A 355 -10.79 10.88 6.72
C GLY A 355 -11.87 9.87 6.33
N ASP A 356 -12.78 10.24 5.43
CA ASP A 356 -13.73 9.31 4.85
C ASP A 356 -13.09 8.45 3.78
N VAL A 357 -13.71 7.29 3.50
CA VAL A 357 -13.27 6.40 2.43
C VAL A 357 -13.64 7.01 1.08
N ARG A 358 -12.64 7.34 0.27
CA ARG A 358 -12.81 7.85 -1.10
C ARG A 358 -13.10 6.71 -2.08
N VAL A 359 -12.25 5.68 -2.04
CA VAL A 359 -12.34 4.49 -2.88
C VAL A 359 -12.03 3.26 -2.04
N SER A 360 -12.74 2.15 -2.27
CA SER A 360 -12.36 0.87 -1.69
C SER A 360 -12.67 -0.30 -2.62
N THR A 361 -11.86 -1.35 -2.52
CA THR A 361 -12.10 -2.61 -3.23
C THR A 361 -11.56 -3.80 -2.45
N LEU A 362 -12.07 -5.00 -2.73
CA LEU A 362 -11.69 -6.22 -2.02
C LEU A 362 -10.83 -7.12 -2.92
N ARG A 363 -9.75 -7.68 -2.35
CA ARG A 363 -8.88 -8.64 -3.04
C ARG A 363 -8.62 -9.86 -2.19
N ARG A 364 -8.58 -11.05 -2.80
CA ARG A 364 -8.05 -12.25 -2.16
C ARG A 364 -6.52 -12.14 -2.05
N PRO A 365 -5.90 -12.78 -1.03
CA PRO A 365 -4.45 -12.68 -0.80
C PRO A 365 -3.59 -12.94 -2.04
N TRP A 366 -3.89 -14.01 -2.76
CA TRP A 366 -3.13 -14.44 -3.94
C TRP A 366 -3.33 -13.58 -5.20
N ASN A 367 -4.28 -12.64 -5.18
CA ASN A 367 -4.48 -11.67 -6.25
C ASN A 367 -3.69 -10.37 -6.00
N MET A 368 -3.09 -10.22 -4.82
CA MET A 368 -2.37 -9.00 -4.45
C MET A 368 -1.08 -8.78 -5.25
N GLY A 369 -0.39 -9.84 -5.69
CA GLY A 369 0.83 -9.67 -6.51
C GLY A 369 0.58 -8.81 -7.76
N GLN A 370 -0.49 -9.12 -8.50
CA GLN A 370 -0.90 -8.32 -9.65
C GLN A 370 -1.32 -6.92 -9.24
N THR A 371 -2.14 -6.76 -8.20
CA THR A 371 -2.57 -5.44 -7.71
C THR A 371 -1.40 -4.54 -7.37
N MET A 372 -0.47 -5.04 -6.55
CA MET A 372 0.72 -4.28 -6.13
C MET A 372 1.63 -3.94 -7.30
N THR A 373 1.73 -4.83 -8.30
CA THR A 373 2.54 -4.55 -9.49
C THR A 373 1.97 -3.37 -10.29
N PHE A 374 0.66 -3.31 -10.50
CA PHE A 374 0.06 -2.21 -11.24
C PHE A 374 0.09 -0.90 -10.45
N GLU A 375 -0.21 -0.95 -9.15
CA GLU A 375 -0.15 0.22 -8.27
C GLU A 375 1.28 0.79 -8.21
N GLN A 376 2.25 -0.05 -7.83
CA GLN A 376 3.61 0.42 -7.52
C GLN A 376 4.50 0.64 -8.75
N VAL A 377 4.37 -0.22 -9.77
CA VAL A 377 5.27 -0.20 -10.93
C VAL A 377 4.69 0.66 -12.05
N LEU A 378 3.37 0.65 -12.22
CA LEU A 378 2.69 1.38 -13.29
C LEU A 378 2.01 2.67 -12.82
N GLY A 379 2.03 2.96 -11.50
CA GLY A 379 1.48 4.19 -10.94
C GLY A 379 -0.03 4.28 -11.13
N LYS A 380 -0.73 3.16 -10.97
CA LYS A 380 -2.18 3.08 -11.09
C LYS A 380 -2.85 3.40 -9.77
N ASP A 381 -3.80 4.34 -9.79
CA ASP A 381 -4.62 4.70 -8.65
C ASP A 381 -5.64 3.59 -8.33
N LEU A 382 -6.17 3.57 -7.10
CA LEU A 382 -7.04 2.48 -6.65
C LEU A 382 -8.37 2.40 -7.39
N ASP A 383 -8.90 3.54 -7.85
CA ASP A 383 -10.09 3.60 -8.69
C ASP A 383 -9.87 2.88 -10.02
N GLU A 384 -8.75 3.14 -10.71
CA GLU A 384 -8.38 2.46 -11.94
C GLU A 384 -8.20 0.95 -11.72
N ILE A 385 -7.61 0.55 -10.59
CA ILE A 385 -7.46 -0.85 -10.18
C ILE A 385 -8.83 -1.52 -9.98
N ALA A 386 -9.76 -0.81 -9.33
CA ALA A 386 -11.11 -1.30 -9.07
C ALA A 386 -11.92 -1.41 -10.37
N GLU A 387 -11.92 -0.37 -11.20
CA GLU A 387 -12.68 -0.29 -12.46
C GLU A 387 -12.16 -1.27 -13.52
N SER A 388 -10.83 -1.41 -13.64
CA SER A 388 -10.21 -2.31 -14.61
C SER A 388 -10.22 -3.77 -14.19
N GLY A 389 -10.66 -4.08 -12.96
CA GLY A 389 -10.65 -5.44 -12.43
C GLY A 389 -9.24 -6.02 -12.26
N ILE A 390 -8.23 -5.18 -12.02
CA ILE A 390 -6.85 -5.60 -11.76
C ILE A 390 -6.81 -6.37 -10.44
N GLY A 391 -6.13 -7.51 -10.39
CA GLY A 391 -6.25 -8.46 -9.28
C GLY A 391 -7.55 -9.27 -9.34
N GLY A 392 -8.19 -9.32 -10.50
CA GLY A 392 -9.40 -10.06 -10.79
C GLY A 392 -10.69 -9.26 -10.52
N PRO A 393 -11.71 -9.37 -11.39
CA PRO A 393 -13.03 -8.82 -11.13
C PRO A 393 -13.75 -9.53 -9.95
N PRO A 394 -14.89 -9.01 -9.46
CA PRO A 394 -15.51 -9.46 -8.20
C PRO A 394 -15.70 -10.98 -8.06
N GLN A 395 -15.99 -11.70 -9.15
CA GLN A 395 -16.16 -13.16 -9.15
C GLN A 395 -14.89 -13.95 -8.77
N TYR A 396 -13.71 -13.35 -8.93
CA TYR A 396 -12.42 -13.94 -8.51
C TYR A 396 -12.02 -13.50 -7.10
N ASN A 397 -12.77 -12.57 -6.50
CA ASN A 397 -12.58 -12.03 -5.16
C ASN A 397 -13.78 -12.32 -4.25
N GLU A 398 -14.55 -13.37 -4.56
CA GLU A 398 -15.64 -13.87 -3.72
C GLU A 398 -15.12 -14.35 -2.34
N PRO A 399 -15.97 -14.39 -1.30
CA PRO A 399 -15.59 -14.94 0.00
C PRO A 399 -14.96 -16.34 -0.07
N LEU A 400 -14.00 -16.60 0.81
CA LEU A 400 -13.38 -17.90 1.07
C LEU A 400 -13.95 -18.50 2.36
N ASP A 401 -14.06 -19.82 2.41
CA ASP A 401 -14.30 -20.52 3.67
C ASP A 401 -12.99 -20.73 4.42
N MET A 402 -12.64 -19.77 5.27
CA MET A 402 -11.40 -19.77 6.06
C MET A 402 -11.33 -20.90 7.11
N ASN A 403 -12.40 -21.67 7.30
CA ASN A 403 -12.43 -22.81 8.21
C ASN A 403 -11.92 -24.10 7.58
N LEU A 404 -11.87 -24.18 6.25
CA LEU A 404 -11.26 -25.32 5.57
C LEU A 404 -9.75 -25.35 5.82
N PRO A 405 -9.12 -26.53 5.97
CA PRO A 405 -7.67 -26.66 5.94
C PRO A 405 -7.07 -25.94 4.72
N ILE A 406 -5.93 -25.28 4.87
CA ILE A 406 -5.41 -24.36 3.84
C ILE A 406 -5.25 -25.02 2.46
N LEU A 407 -4.83 -26.29 2.43
CA LEU A 407 -4.67 -27.06 1.19
C LEU A 407 -6.02 -27.44 0.58
N GLU A 408 -7.04 -27.72 1.39
CA GLU A 408 -8.39 -28.01 0.92
C GLU A 408 -9.08 -26.75 0.39
N LEU A 409 -8.85 -25.60 1.04
CA LEU A 409 -9.30 -24.30 0.56
C LEU A 409 -8.75 -23.99 -0.83
N LEU A 410 -7.44 -24.15 -1.03
CA LEU A 410 -6.78 -23.92 -2.32
C LEU A 410 -7.26 -24.91 -3.39
N GLU A 411 -7.37 -26.19 -3.05
CA GLU A 411 -7.84 -27.23 -3.97
C GLU A 411 -9.31 -27.02 -4.37
N SER A 412 -10.18 -26.70 -3.42
CA SER A 412 -11.57 -26.33 -3.69
C SER A 412 -11.65 -25.12 -4.61
N THR A 413 -10.84 -24.08 -4.37
CA THR A 413 -10.76 -22.89 -5.24
C THR A 413 -10.34 -23.27 -6.67
N ARG A 414 -9.37 -24.18 -6.82
CA ARG A 414 -8.90 -24.69 -8.11
C ARG A 414 -9.98 -25.47 -8.85
N LEU A 415 -10.64 -26.42 -8.17
CA LEU A 415 -11.70 -27.25 -8.75
C LEU A 415 -12.90 -26.42 -9.24
N ASN A 416 -13.17 -25.30 -8.57
CA ASN A 416 -14.24 -24.37 -8.93
C ASN A 416 -13.81 -23.31 -9.97
N ASN A 417 -12.58 -23.37 -10.50
CA ASN A 417 -12.02 -22.38 -11.44
C ASN A 417 -12.10 -20.93 -10.93
N LYS A 418 -11.85 -20.74 -9.63
CA LYS A 418 -11.93 -19.43 -8.95
C LYS A 418 -10.57 -18.75 -8.76
N PHE A 419 -9.51 -19.30 -9.36
CA PHE A 419 -8.25 -18.60 -9.60
C PHE A 419 -8.33 -17.74 -10.86
N LEU A 420 -7.61 -16.62 -10.89
CA LEU A 420 -7.55 -15.73 -12.05
C LEU A 420 -6.99 -16.46 -13.27
N PHE A 421 -6.01 -17.33 -13.07
CA PHE A 421 -5.44 -18.18 -14.12
C PHE A 421 -5.99 -19.62 -14.01
N PRO A 422 -6.78 -20.08 -15.00
CA PRO A 422 -7.34 -21.42 -14.99
C PRO A 422 -6.26 -22.51 -14.88
N GLY A 423 -6.49 -23.48 -14.00
CA GLY A 423 -5.54 -24.57 -13.77
C GLY A 423 -4.29 -24.18 -12.98
N TYR A 424 -4.22 -22.96 -12.42
CA TYR A 424 -3.14 -22.57 -11.53
C TYR A 424 -3.03 -23.50 -10.33
N GLY A 425 -1.78 -23.88 -10.04
CA GLY A 425 -1.38 -24.58 -8.83
C GLY A 425 -1.68 -26.07 -8.79
N CYS A 426 -0.95 -26.74 -7.90
CA CYS A 426 -1.19 -28.12 -7.52
C CYS A 426 -0.83 -28.29 -6.04
N ARG A 427 -1.29 -29.37 -5.43
CA ARG A 427 -1.05 -29.64 -4.01
C ARG A 427 0.44 -29.61 -3.64
N ASP A 428 1.30 -30.22 -4.45
CA ASP A 428 2.75 -30.27 -4.20
C ASP A 428 3.38 -28.87 -4.23
N LEU A 429 2.94 -28.01 -5.16
CA LEU A 429 3.39 -26.62 -5.22
C LEU A 429 3.02 -25.87 -3.94
N TRP A 430 1.77 -25.97 -3.51
CA TRP A 430 1.31 -25.24 -2.31
C TRP A 430 1.95 -25.77 -1.04
N VAL A 431 2.14 -27.09 -0.91
CA VAL A 431 2.89 -27.68 0.20
C VAL A 431 4.30 -27.10 0.25
N ARG A 432 4.98 -26.98 -0.89
CA ARG A 432 6.31 -26.39 -0.96
C ARG A 432 6.31 -24.92 -0.54
N ILE A 433 5.40 -24.11 -1.08
CA ILE A 433 5.27 -22.68 -0.75
C ILE A 433 5.05 -22.51 0.76
N ILE A 434 4.07 -23.21 1.33
CA ILE A 434 3.71 -23.10 2.73
C ILE A 434 4.86 -23.54 3.64
N LYS A 435 5.57 -24.63 3.30
CA LYS A 435 6.75 -25.07 4.06
C LYS A 435 7.91 -24.08 4.01
N GLN A 436 8.02 -23.28 2.95
CA GLN A 436 9.05 -22.25 2.82
C GLN A 436 8.66 -20.97 3.56
N SER A 437 7.41 -20.53 3.46
CA SER A 437 6.94 -19.28 4.05
C SER A 437 6.48 -19.40 5.51
N ALA A 438 6.01 -20.57 5.91
CA ALA A 438 5.48 -20.86 7.25
C ALA A 438 5.86 -22.29 7.71
N PRO A 439 7.15 -22.54 8.02
CA PRO A 439 7.61 -23.85 8.46
C PRO A 439 6.83 -24.35 9.68
N GLY A 440 6.39 -25.61 9.67
CA GLY A 440 5.65 -26.22 10.78
C GLY A 440 4.14 -25.94 10.80
N TYR A 441 3.64 -25.01 9.97
CA TYR A 441 2.21 -24.66 9.97
C TYR A 441 1.31 -25.84 9.59
N LEU A 442 1.67 -26.62 8.56
CA LEU A 442 0.86 -27.75 8.10
C LEU A 442 0.74 -28.85 9.16
N GLU A 443 1.79 -29.07 9.93
CA GLU A 443 1.80 -30.01 11.04
C GLU A 443 0.92 -29.53 12.21
N LEU A 444 0.91 -28.23 12.50
CA LEU A 444 0.02 -27.62 13.48
C LEU A 444 -1.44 -27.68 13.04
N GLU A 445 -1.74 -27.37 11.78
CA GLU A 445 -3.10 -27.45 11.21
C GLU A 445 -3.64 -28.88 11.25
N ALA A 446 -2.82 -29.87 10.92
CA ALA A 446 -3.21 -31.29 11.02
C ALA A 446 -3.54 -31.73 12.46
N GLN A 447 -3.03 -31.03 13.47
CA GLN A 447 -3.27 -31.31 14.89
C GLN A 447 -4.34 -30.41 15.52
N GLY A 448 -4.91 -29.45 14.77
CA GLY A 448 -5.82 -28.44 15.33
C GLY A 448 -5.14 -27.47 16.29
N ARG A 449 -3.84 -27.21 16.11
CA ARG A 449 -2.97 -26.39 16.97
C ARG A 449 -2.47 -25.13 16.26
N GLU A 450 -3.16 -24.66 15.23
CA GLU A 450 -2.78 -23.48 14.43
C GLU A 450 -2.61 -22.21 15.27
N VAL A 451 -3.34 -22.11 16.39
CA VAL A 451 -3.25 -20.96 17.31
C VAL A 451 -1.86 -20.80 17.93
N GLU A 452 -1.07 -21.87 17.97
CA GLU A 452 0.29 -21.87 18.51
C GLU A 452 1.32 -21.33 17.51
N PHE A 453 0.97 -21.14 16.24
CA PHE A 453 1.89 -20.61 15.24
C PHE A 453 2.25 -19.15 15.54
N GLU A 454 3.54 -18.84 15.65
CA GLU A 454 4.03 -17.50 15.90
C GLU A 454 4.10 -16.68 14.60
N LEU A 455 3.58 -15.45 14.59
CA LEU A 455 3.70 -14.58 13.40
C LEU A 455 5.15 -14.26 13.04
N ASP A 456 6.06 -14.35 14.01
CA ASP A 456 7.50 -14.17 13.83
C ASP A 456 8.16 -15.31 13.02
N ASP A 457 7.49 -16.46 12.91
CA ASP A 457 7.96 -17.61 12.13
C ASP A 457 7.54 -17.52 10.65
N LEU A 458 6.81 -16.47 10.24
CA LEU A 458 6.58 -16.17 8.82
C LEU A 458 7.88 -15.66 8.19
N LEU A 459 8.37 -16.39 7.19
CA LEU A 459 9.62 -16.10 6.51
C LEU A 459 9.36 -15.36 5.20
N VAL A 460 10.13 -14.30 4.96
CA VAL A 460 10.23 -13.68 3.64
C VAL A 460 10.93 -14.70 2.74
N VAL A 461 10.17 -15.25 1.78
CA VAL A 461 10.72 -16.21 0.81
C VAL A 461 11.38 -15.39 -0.30
N ASP A 462 12.70 -15.24 -0.23
CA ASP A 462 13.46 -14.72 -1.36
C ASP A 462 13.50 -15.76 -2.49
N PRO A 463 13.29 -15.34 -3.76
CA PRO A 463 13.09 -16.24 -4.90
C PRO A 463 14.31 -17.02 -5.38
#